data_AF-A0A7V9EKC1-F1
#
_entry.id   AF-A0A7V9EKC1-F1
#
_cell.length_a   1.000
_cell.length_b   1.000
_cell.length_c   1.000
_cell.angle_alpha   90.00
_cell.angle_beta   90.00
_cell.angle_gamma   90.00
#
_symmetry.space_group_name_H-M   'P 1'
#
loop_
_entity.id
_entity.type
_entity.pdbx_description
1 polymer ?
#
loop_
_entity_poly.entity_id
_entity_poly.type
_entity_poly.pdbx_seq_one_letter_code
_entity_poly.pdbx_strand_id
1 'polypeptide(L)'
;GGVVEAPDANGVMRLVPVPPDPETLQGIAEVTDAQSFTAPTEDDLQAIYEHLGSRIGFVEERREVTAAFAGAGLFLLGAAFMTGSAWGRRFP
;
A
#
# COMPACT_ATOMS: atom_id res chain seq x y z
N GLY A 1 24.44 -8.19 7.60
CA GLY A 1 25.17 -9.40 8.03
C GLY A 1 24.65 -9.84 9.37
N GLY A 2 24.51 -11.15 9.60
CA GLY A 2 24.04 -11.68 10.88
C GLY A 2 25.17 -11.68 11.92
N VAL A 3 24.82 -11.52 13.20
CA VAL A 3 25.72 -11.75 14.33
C VAL A 3 25.13 -12.88 15.17
N VAL A 4 25.97 -13.78 15.66
CA VAL A 4 25.57 -14.83 16.59
C VAL A 4 26.33 -14.67 17.90
N GLU A 5 25.65 -14.91 19.02
CA GLU A 5 26.30 -15.04 20.31
C GLU A 5 26.88 -16.45 20.41
N ALA A 6 28.19 -16.56 20.29
CA ALA A 6 28.90 -17.82 20.46
C ALA A 6 29.82 -17.74 21.68
N PRO A 7 29.90 -18.81 22.50
CA PRO A 7 30.89 -18.88 23.56
C PRO A 7 32.29 -18.96 22.93
N ASP A 8 33.18 -18.07 23.36
CA ASP A 8 34.58 -18.11 22.97
C ASP A 8 35.33 -19.27 23.67
N ALA A 9 36.61 -19.47 23.33
CA ALA A 9 37.45 -20.53 23.90
C ALA A 9 37.60 -20.47 25.44
N ASN A 10 37.18 -19.37 26.07
CA ASN A 10 37.26 -19.14 27.51
C ASN A 10 35.86 -19.14 28.17
N GLY A 11 34.80 -19.49 27.43
CA GLY A 11 33.43 -19.55 27.93
C GLY A 11 32.71 -18.20 28.04
N VAL A 12 33.26 -17.13 27.47
CA VAL A 12 32.63 -15.80 27.44
C VAL A 12 31.83 -15.65 26.14
N MET A 13 30.57 -15.24 26.25
CA MET A 13 29.72 -15.00 25.09
C MET A 13 30.19 -13.75 24.35
N ARG A 14 30.50 -13.88 23.06
CA ARG A 14 30.85 -12.74 22.20
C ARG A 14 30.01 -12.75 20.93
N LEU A 15 29.72 -11.55 20.44
CA LEU A 15 29.11 -11.33 19.13
C LEU A 15 30.14 -11.63 18.05
N VAL A 16 29.94 -12.71 17.31
CA VAL A 16 30.79 -13.08 16.17
C VAL A 16 30.05 -12.70 14.88
N PRO A 17 30.65 -11.87 14.01
CA PRO A 17 30.05 -11.55 12.72
C PRO A 17 30.10 -12.78 11.81
N VAL A 18 28.95 -13.14 11.24
CA VAL A 18 28.82 -14.24 10.27
C VAL A 18 28.47 -13.62 8.91
N PRO A 19 29.47 -13.32 8.07
CA PRO A 19 29.19 -12.85 6.72
C PRO A 19 28.51 -13.96 5.93
N PRO A 20 27.51 -13.63 5.09
CA PRO A 20 26.90 -14.61 4.20
C PRO A 20 27.94 -15.10 3.19
N ASP A 21 27.92 -16.40 2.89
CA ASP A 21 28.78 -17.05 1.88
C ASP A 21 27.97 -17.28 0.59
N PRO A 22 28.07 -16.38 -0.41
CA PRO A 22 27.21 -16.42 -1.58
C PRO A 22 27.47 -17.64 -2.49
N GLU A 23 28.70 -18.15 -2.54
CA GLU A 23 29.06 -19.29 -3.40
C GLU A 23 28.38 -20.57 -2.92
N THR A 24 28.45 -20.84 -1.61
CA THR A 24 27.76 -21.98 -1.00
C THR A 24 26.23 -21.85 -1.14
N LEU A 25 25.70 -20.63 -0.99
CA LEU A 25 24.26 -20.37 -1.15
C LEU A 25 23.78 -20.58 -2.59
N GLN A 26 24.60 -20.26 -3.59
CA GLN A 26 24.29 -20.48 -5.00
C GLN A 26 24.20 -21.97 -5.34
N GLY A 27 25.13 -22.79 -4.84
CA GLY A 27 25.08 -24.25 -5.04
C GLY A 27 23.84 -24.90 -4.41
N ILE A 28 23.39 -24.42 -3.25
CA ILE A 28 22.14 -24.88 -2.63
C ILE A 28 20.94 -24.48 -3.48
N ALA A 29 20.95 -23.26 -4.04
CA ALA A 29 19.91 -22.75 -4.93
C ALA A 29 19.74 -23.62 -6.18
N GLU A 30 20.84 -23.99 -6.84
CA GLU A 30 20.83 -24.87 -8.02
C GLU A 30 20.24 -26.26 -7.72
N VAL A 31 20.55 -26.83 -6.56
CA VAL A 31 20.04 -28.16 -6.15
C VAL A 31 18.55 -28.11 -5.78
N THR A 32 18.09 -26.99 -5.25
CA THR A 32 16.72 -26.83 -4.73
C THR A 32 15.77 -26.13 -5.71
N ASP A 33 16.27 -25.81 -6.91
CA ASP A 33 15.59 -24.98 -7.90
C ASP A 33 15.14 -23.62 -7.33
N ALA A 34 15.87 -23.14 -6.31
CA ALA A 34 15.63 -21.88 -5.63
C ALA A 34 16.57 -20.80 -6.18
N GLN A 35 16.21 -19.53 -6.01
CA GLN A 35 17.06 -18.41 -6.40
C GLN A 35 17.87 -17.93 -5.18
N SER A 36 19.17 -17.76 -5.34
CA SER A 36 20.03 -17.13 -4.33
C SER A 36 19.90 -15.61 -4.43
N PHE A 37 19.40 -14.96 -3.38
CA PHE A 37 19.29 -13.50 -3.32
C PHE A 37 20.42 -12.93 -2.45
N THR A 38 21.36 -12.20 -3.06
CA THR A 38 22.23 -11.29 -2.33
C THR A 38 21.37 -10.13 -1.83
N ALA A 39 21.50 -9.76 -0.56
CA ALA A 39 20.63 -8.79 0.10
C ALA A 39 20.32 -7.57 -0.79
N PRO A 40 19.04 -7.21 -0.99
CA PRO A 40 18.66 -6.17 -1.93
C PRO A 40 19.16 -4.80 -1.45
N THR A 41 19.68 -4.02 -2.38
CA THR A 41 19.93 -2.59 -2.17
C THR A 41 18.60 -1.87 -1.96
N GLU A 42 18.61 -0.80 -1.17
CA GLU A 42 17.40 -0.01 -0.83
C GLU A 42 16.60 0.42 -2.08
N ASP A 43 17.29 0.64 -3.20
CA ASP A 43 16.70 1.00 -4.50
C ASP A 43 15.79 -0.08 -5.11
N ASP A 44 16.06 -1.38 -4.87
CA ASP A 44 15.24 -2.48 -5.42
C ASP A 44 13.92 -2.65 -4.67
N LEU A 45 13.88 -2.23 -3.40
CA LEU A 45 12.67 -2.28 -2.59
C LEU A 45 11.63 -1.26 -3.10
N GLN A 46 12.08 -0.08 -3.56
CA GLN A 46 11.18 0.97 -4.06
C GLN A 46 10.44 0.54 -5.33
N ALA A 47 11.13 -0.10 -6.28
CA ALA A 47 10.53 -0.61 -7.51
C ALA A 47 9.48 -1.72 -7.26
N ILE A 48 9.73 -2.60 -6.28
CA ILE A 48 8.80 -3.68 -5.91
C ILE A 48 7.50 -3.09 -5.29
N TYR A 49 7.61 -2.06 -4.45
CA TYR A 49 6.44 -1.39 -3.87
C TYR A 49 5.64 -0.55 -4.90
N GLU A 50 6.31 0.13 -5.83
CA GLU A 50 5.65 0.90 -6.90
C GLU A 50 4.78 0.01 -7.81
N HIS A 51 5.20 -1.22 -8.07
CA HIS A 51 4.43 -2.16 -8.90
C HIS A 51 3.29 -2.89 -8.17
N LEU A 52 3.33 -2.99 -6.84
CA LEU A 52 2.26 -3.61 -6.03
C LEU A 52 1.12 -2.63 -5.69
N GLY A 53 1.41 -1.32 -5.62
CA GLY A 53 0.45 -0.30 -5.18
C GLY A 53 -0.81 -0.14 -6.05
N SER A 54 -0.79 -0.62 -7.30
CA SER A 54 -1.93 -0.51 -8.22
C SER A 54 -2.89 -1.70 -8.21
N ARG A 55 -2.55 -2.80 -7.51
CA ARG A 55 -3.31 -4.08 -7.59
C ARG A 55 -3.93 -4.55 -6.29
N ILE A 56 -3.88 -3.76 -5.22
CA ILE A 56 -4.47 -4.12 -3.93
C ILE A 56 -5.76 -3.31 -3.71
N GLY A 57 -6.87 -3.92 -4.13
CA GLY A 57 -8.22 -3.77 -3.57
C GLY A 57 -8.83 -2.37 -3.41
N PHE A 58 -9.96 -2.14 -4.08
CA PHE A 58 -10.90 -1.09 -3.66
C PHE A 58 -11.41 -1.41 -2.25
N VAL A 59 -11.20 -0.50 -1.30
CA VAL A 59 -11.77 -0.60 0.04
C VAL A 59 -13.19 -0.03 -0.01
N GLU A 60 -14.18 -0.82 0.40
CA GLU A 60 -15.56 -0.35 0.51
C GLU A 60 -15.69 0.57 1.73
N GLU A 61 -15.73 1.87 1.50
CA GLU A 61 -15.92 2.88 2.54
C GLU A 61 -17.39 3.31 2.61
N ARG A 62 -17.97 3.30 3.82
CA ARG A 62 -19.33 3.77 4.03
C ARG A 62 -19.37 5.30 3.99
N ARG A 63 -19.58 5.85 2.79
CA ARG A 63 -19.75 7.29 2.59
C ARG A 63 -21.18 7.71 2.87
N GLU A 64 -21.35 8.77 3.65
CA GLU A 64 -22.65 9.40 3.86
C GLU A 64 -23.14 10.07 2.58
N VAL A 65 -24.28 9.60 2.07
CA VAL A 65 -24.93 10.16 0.87
C VAL A 65 -25.88 11.31 1.18
N THR A 66 -26.10 11.62 2.46
CA THR A 66 -27.03 12.65 2.94
C THR A 66 -26.78 14.01 2.29
N ALA A 67 -25.51 14.40 2.14
CA ALA A 67 -25.14 15.66 1.50
C ALA A 67 -25.59 15.71 0.02
N ALA A 68 -25.49 14.59 -0.71
CA ALA A 68 -25.93 14.51 -2.10
C ALA A 68 -27.46 14.62 -2.19
N PHE A 69 -28.20 13.96 -1.31
CA PHE A 69 -29.67 14.06 -1.23
C PHE A 69 -30.12 15.48 -0.84
N ALA A 70 -29.47 16.09 0.15
CA ALA A 70 -29.75 17.46 0.56
C ALA A 70 -29.49 18.45 -0.59
N GLY A 71 -28.35 18.31 -1.28
CA GLY A 71 -28.01 19.11 -2.46
C GLY A 71 -29.01 18.94 -3.60
N ALA A 72 -29.42 17.70 -3.91
CA ALA A 72 -30.44 17.42 -4.91
C ALA A 72 -31.81 18.04 -4.55
N GLY A 73 -32.21 17.97 -3.28
CA GLY A 73 -33.44 18.59 -2.79
C GLY A 73 -33.42 20.12 -2.93
N LEU A 74 -32.32 20.76 -2.53
CA LEU A 74 -32.14 22.22 -2.70
C LEU A 74 -32.17 22.64 -4.17
N PHE A 75 -31.55 21.86 -5.04
CA PHE A 75 -31.57 22.09 -6.48
C PHE A 75 -33.00 22.04 -7.05
N LEU A 76 -33.77 21.00 -6.71
CA LEU A 76 -35.16 20.86 -7.15
C LEU A 76 -36.05 22.00 -6.64
N LEU A 77 -35.89 22.40 -5.37
CA LEU A 77 -36.61 23.55 -4.81
C LEU A 77 -36.28 24.85 -5.56
N GLY A 78 -35.00 25.09 -5.84
CA GLY A 78 -34.57 26.25 -6.63
C GLY A 78 -35.16 26.25 -8.04
N ALA A 79 -35.13 25.09 -8.72
CA ALA A 79 -35.73 24.92 -10.04
C ALA A 79 -37.25 25.15 -10.02
N ALA A 80 -37.96 24.63 -9.02
CA ALA A 80 -39.39 24.83 -8.85
C ALA A 80 -39.72 26.32 -8.61
N PHE A 81 -38.94 27.02 -7.78
CA PHE A 81 -39.12 28.44 -7.52
C PHE A 81 -38.89 29.29 -8.78
N MET A 82 -37.83 29.02 -9.55
CA MET A 82 -37.55 29.71 -10.81
C MET A 82 -38.66 29.48 -11.84
N THR A 83 -39.08 28.22 -12.01
CA THR A 83 -40.11 27.87 -13.00
C THR A 83 -41.48 28.41 -12.59
N GLY A 84 -41.84 28.29 -11.30
CA GLY A 84 -43.09 28.79 -10.75
C GLY A 84 -43.18 30.32 -10.80
N SER A 85 -42.10 31.04 -10.48
CA SER A 85 -42.07 32.51 -10.60
C SER A 85 -42.13 32.98 -12.06
N ALA A 86 -41.53 32.25 -13.01
CA ALA A 86 -41.65 32.54 -14.43
C ALA A 86 -43.09 32.37 -14.96
N TRP A 87 -43.82 31.35 -14.47
CA TRP A 87 -45.21 31.13 -14.87
C TRP A 87 -46.20 32.05 -14.17
N GLY A 88 -45.99 32.37 -12.88
CA GLY A 88 -46.83 33.32 -12.14
C GLY A 88 -46.75 34.74 -12.70
N ARG A 89 -45.60 35.15 -13.25
CA ARG A 89 -45.45 36.45 -13.94
C ARG A 89 -46.15 36.52 -15.29
N ARG A 90 -46.55 35.38 -15.86
CA ARG A 90 -47.23 35.28 -17.16
C ARG A 90 -48.76 35.36 -17.04
N PHE A 91 -49.33 35.22 -15.84
CA PHE A 91 -50.75 35.44 -15.58
C PHE A 91 -50.93 36.67 -14.69
N PRO A 92 -51.14 37.87 -15.27
CA PRO A 92 -51.85 38.93 -14.57
C PRO A 92 -53.32 38.54 -14.31
#